data_AF-A0A8E2D3R3-F1
#
_entry.id   AF-A0A8E2D3R3-F1
#
_cell.length_a   1.000
_cell.length_b   1.000
_cell.length_c   1.000
_cell.angle_alpha   90.00
_cell.angle_beta   90.00
_cell.angle_gamma   90.00
#
_symmetry.space_group_name_H-M   'P 1'
#
loop_
_entity.id
_entity.type
_entity.pdbx_description
1 polymer ?
#
loop_
_entity_poly.entity_id
_entity_poly.type
_entity_poly.pdbx_seq_one_letter_code
_entity_poly.pdbx_strand_id
1 'polypeptide(L)'
;MDEKKNILLQLNTFKNLNKFSDSAWYKRGLNPSDNDICERLERLFNKSADSLIEAINSDFSTRQLKNVLENNLKNFKRSDYDTEECEFICDYFFQLSEIVSVDFKDNLNGWLYGRILSTLLRITAFIKRDDRIIETLSQNCTKCHTELKTYIIKKEEGIPDYSWEIIQCINCNEYNLLSTGANVKEARFENYKIVEQLPKAEFTMEQAELRLKQIKYFRNI
;
A
#
# COMPACT_ATOMS: atom_id res chain seq x y z
N MET A 1 -24.78 -25.43 -2.62
CA MET A 1 -23.38 -25.87 -2.45
C MET A 1 -23.08 -25.78 -0.97
N ASP A 2 -22.59 -26.87 -0.36
CA ASP A 2 -22.24 -26.93 1.07
C ASP A 2 -21.28 -25.78 1.42
N GLU A 3 -21.54 -25.05 2.51
CA GLU A 3 -20.78 -23.87 2.94
C GLU A 3 -19.29 -24.19 3.06
N LYS A 4 -18.97 -25.36 3.63
CA LYS A 4 -17.60 -25.89 3.71
C LYS A 4 -16.96 -26.04 2.34
N LYS A 5 -17.69 -26.59 1.36
CA LYS A 5 -17.18 -26.76 -0.02
C LYS A 5 -16.93 -25.42 -0.70
N ASN A 6 -17.77 -24.41 -0.45
CA ASN A 6 -17.57 -23.07 -0.99
C ASN A 6 -16.30 -22.41 -0.41
N ILE A 7 -16.11 -22.46 0.92
CA ILE A 7 -14.91 -21.93 1.59
C ILE A 7 -13.65 -22.61 1.04
N LEU A 8 -13.66 -23.94 0.96
CA LEU A 8 -12.53 -24.70 0.42
C LEU A 8 -12.23 -24.35 -1.05
N LEU A 9 -13.25 -24.14 -1.87
CA LEU A 9 -13.08 -23.68 -3.25
C LEU A 9 -12.40 -22.30 -3.29
N GLN A 10 -12.89 -21.35 -2.49
CA GLN A 10 -12.33 -19.99 -2.44
C GLN A 10 -10.87 -19.98 -1.96
N LEU A 11 -10.52 -20.79 -0.95
CA LEU A 11 -9.13 -20.92 -0.48
C LEU A 11 -8.21 -21.53 -1.55
N ASN A 12 -8.69 -22.55 -2.28
CA ASN A 12 -7.92 -23.13 -3.39
C ASN A 12 -7.77 -22.14 -4.55
N THR A 13 -8.81 -21.39 -4.88
CA THR A 13 -8.73 -20.30 -5.86
C THR A 13 -7.71 -19.27 -5.43
N PHE A 14 -7.77 -18.81 -4.17
CA PHE A 14 -6.79 -17.87 -3.61
C PHE A 14 -5.37 -18.39 -3.76
N LYS A 15 -5.11 -19.65 -3.37
CA LYS A 15 -3.78 -20.27 -3.46
C LYS A 15 -3.23 -20.29 -4.88
N ASN A 16 -4.08 -20.54 -5.88
CA ASN A 16 -3.68 -20.61 -7.28
C ASN A 16 -3.54 -19.25 -7.97
N LEU A 17 -3.83 -18.14 -7.29
CA LEU A 17 -3.55 -16.80 -7.81
C LEU A 17 -2.03 -16.56 -7.84
N ASN A 18 -1.55 -15.93 -8.91
CA ASN A 18 -0.24 -15.29 -8.92
C ASN A 18 -0.35 -13.94 -8.20
N LYS A 19 -0.22 -13.97 -6.87
CA LYS A 19 -0.63 -12.88 -5.96
C LYS A 19 0.28 -11.67 -6.08
N PHE A 20 1.57 -11.92 -6.32
CA PHE A 20 2.63 -10.90 -6.32
C PHE A 20 3.25 -10.65 -7.69
N SER A 21 2.55 -11.00 -8.79
CA SER A 21 2.98 -10.58 -10.13
C SER A 21 3.00 -9.06 -10.27
N ASP A 22 3.86 -8.53 -11.13
CA ASP A 22 3.89 -7.10 -11.45
C ASP A 22 2.50 -6.56 -11.79
N SER A 23 1.71 -7.34 -12.53
CA SER A 23 0.34 -6.99 -12.90
C SER A 23 -0.59 -6.80 -11.68
N ALA A 24 -0.36 -7.53 -10.59
CA ALA A 24 -1.11 -7.44 -9.36
C ALA A 24 -0.73 -6.20 -8.54
N TRP A 25 0.54 -5.80 -8.57
CA TRP A 25 1.04 -4.54 -7.99
C TRP A 25 0.51 -3.34 -8.77
N TYR A 26 0.64 -3.34 -10.10
CA TYR A 26 0.15 -2.24 -10.94
C TYR A 26 -1.36 -2.02 -10.83
N LYS A 27 -2.16 -3.09 -10.72
CA LYS A 27 -3.62 -2.97 -10.49
C LYS A 27 -3.97 -2.23 -9.20
N ARG A 28 -3.04 -2.16 -8.23
CA ARG A 28 -3.19 -1.43 -6.97
C ARG A 28 -2.57 -0.03 -7.00
N GLY A 29 -1.89 0.33 -8.10
CA GLY A 29 -1.11 1.56 -8.21
C GLY A 29 0.19 1.52 -7.42
N LEU A 30 0.72 0.33 -7.15
CA LEU A 30 1.96 0.09 -6.42
C LEU A 30 3.08 -0.32 -7.37
N ASN A 31 4.33 -0.12 -6.95
CA ASN A 31 5.48 -0.64 -7.68
C ASN A 31 5.71 -2.11 -7.28
N PRO A 32 6.07 -3.00 -8.22
CA PRO A 32 6.47 -4.34 -7.86
C PRO A 32 7.67 -4.32 -6.92
N SER A 33 7.59 -5.09 -5.85
CA SER A 33 8.74 -5.34 -4.99
C SER A 33 9.75 -6.26 -5.69
N ASP A 34 10.94 -6.38 -5.11
CA ASP A 34 11.99 -7.29 -5.55
C ASP A 34 11.45 -8.73 -5.66
N ASN A 35 11.93 -9.46 -6.67
CA ASN A 35 11.46 -10.81 -6.97
C ASN A 35 11.59 -11.75 -5.76
N ASP A 36 12.67 -11.63 -4.98
CA ASP A 36 12.90 -12.44 -3.78
C ASP A 36 11.83 -12.20 -2.69
N ILE A 37 11.38 -10.94 -2.54
CA ILE A 37 10.30 -10.60 -1.61
C ILE A 37 8.97 -11.12 -2.14
N CYS A 38 8.68 -10.92 -3.43
CA CYS A 38 7.47 -11.43 -4.09
C CYS A 38 7.36 -12.96 -3.94
N GLU A 39 8.42 -13.71 -4.20
CA GLU A 39 8.47 -15.17 -4.03
C GLU A 39 8.29 -15.59 -2.56
N ARG A 40 8.92 -14.87 -1.62
CA ARG A 40 8.76 -15.10 -0.18
C ARG A 40 7.30 -14.91 0.23
N LEU A 41 6.67 -13.81 -0.18
CA LEU A 41 5.27 -13.50 0.15
C LEU A 41 4.31 -14.52 -0.46
N GLU A 42 4.51 -14.88 -1.72
CA GLU A 42 3.73 -15.90 -2.43
C GLU A 42 3.75 -17.23 -1.63
N ARG A 43 4.93 -17.69 -1.24
CA ARG A 43 5.09 -18.91 -0.44
C ARG A 43 4.40 -18.81 0.93
N LEU A 44 4.55 -17.68 1.63
CA LEU A 44 3.95 -17.49 2.95
C LEU A 44 2.42 -17.45 2.89
N PHE A 45 1.85 -16.82 1.87
CA PHE A 45 0.40 -16.78 1.67
C PHE A 45 -0.17 -18.13 1.23
N ASN A 46 0.53 -18.87 0.37
CA ASN A 46 0.13 -20.22 -0.01
C ASN A 46 0.13 -21.16 1.21
N LYS A 47 1.16 -21.08 2.06
CA LYS A 47 1.19 -21.80 3.33
C LYS A 47 0.05 -21.38 4.27
N SER A 48 -0.29 -20.09 4.30
CA SER A 48 -1.40 -19.59 5.12
C SER A 48 -2.75 -20.15 4.65
N ALA A 49 -2.96 -20.23 3.33
CA ALA A 49 -4.15 -20.84 2.73
C ALA A 49 -4.21 -22.35 3.01
N ASP A 50 -3.09 -23.06 2.92
CA ASP A 50 -3.03 -24.50 3.25
C ASP A 50 -3.39 -24.76 4.72
N SER A 51 -2.85 -23.98 5.67
CA SER A 51 -3.22 -24.09 7.09
C SER A 51 -4.72 -23.88 7.32
N LEU A 52 -5.36 -22.96 6.58
CA LEU A 52 -6.80 -22.73 6.67
C LEU A 52 -7.62 -23.86 6.05
N ILE A 53 -7.17 -24.40 4.91
CA ILE A 53 -7.78 -25.58 4.27
C ILE A 53 -7.77 -26.77 5.23
N GLU A 54 -6.63 -27.03 5.89
CA GLU A 54 -6.50 -28.09 6.91
C GLU A 54 -7.43 -27.87 8.09
N ALA A 55 -7.51 -26.64 8.60
CA ALA A 55 -8.39 -26.27 9.71
C ALA A 55 -9.88 -26.43 9.36
N ILE A 56 -10.30 -26.00 8.17
CA ILE A 56 -11.68 -26.16 7.68
C ILE A 56 -12.01 -27.65 7.48
N ASN A 57 -11.09 -28.43 6.92
CA ASN A 57 -11.29 -29.88 6.79
C ASN A 57 -11.44 -30.56 8.14
N SER A 58 -10.74 -30.06 9.16
CA SER A 58 -10.80 -30.52 10.56
C SER A 58 -11.93 -29.91 11.38
N ASP A 59 -12.89 -29.22 10.73
CA ASP A 59 -14.08 -28.62 11.35
C ASP A 59 -13.75 -27.66 12.52
N PHE A 60 -12.69 -26.87 12.37
CA PHE A 60 -12.32 -25.86 13.36
C PHE A 60 -13.41 -24.80 13.50
N SER A 61 -13.70 -24.43 14.76
CA SER A 61 -14.59 -23.30 15.07
C SER A 61 -14.01 -21.97 14.62
N THR A 62 -14.84 -20.94 14.47
CA THR A 62 -14.44 -19.56 14.15
C THR A 62 -13.30 -19.05 15.05
N ARG A 63 -13.34 -19.36 16.35
CA ARG A 63 -12.27 -18.99 17.30
C ARG A 63 -10.95 -19.68 16.96
N GLN A 64 -10.99 -20.95 16.59
CA GLN A 64 -9.78 -21.69 16.20
C GLN A 64 -9.25 -21.20 14.85
N LEU A 65 -10.13 -20.89 13.89
CA LEU A 65 -9.75 -20.29 12.61
C LEU A 65 -9.08 -18.93 12.80
N LYS A 66 -9.59 -18.11 13.74
CA LYS A 66 -8.92 -16.86 14.14
C LYS A 66 -7.50 -17.12 14.64
N ASN A 67 -7.31 -18.10 15.52
CA ASN A 67 -5.96 -18.46 16.01
C ASN A 67 -5.03 -18.92 14.87
N VAL A 68 -5.55 -19.63 13.86
CA VAL A 68 -4.78 -20.01 12.67
C VAL A 68 -4.32 -18.77 11.90
N LEU A 69 -5.22 -17.81 11.65
CA LEU A 69 -4.87 -16.53 11.01
C LEU A 69 -3.82 -15.76 11.82
N GLU A 70 -3.95 -15.66 13.15
CA GLU A 70 -2.97 -14.99 14.02
C GLU A 70 -1.59 -15.65 13.94
N ASN A 71 -1.54 -16.98 13.96
CA ASN A 71 -0.28 -17.72 13.86
C ASN A 71 0.36 -17.60 12.47
N ASN A 72 -0.46 -17.57 11.42
CA ASN A 72 0.01 -17.31 10.07
C ASN A 72 0.60 -15.89 9.94
N LEU A 73 -0.07 -14.88 10.48
CA LEU A 73 0.36 -13.47 10.43
C LEU A 73 1.69 -13.24 11.15
N LYS A 74 1.98 -13.96 12.23
CA LYS A 74 3.28 -13.90 12.94
C LYS A 74 4.48 -14.28 12.07
N ASN A 75 4.28 -15.02 10.97
CA ASN A 75 5.36 -15.35 10.03
C ASN A 75 5.79 -14.14 9.17
N PHE A 76 4.99 -13.08 9.16
CA PHE A 76 5.28 -11.82 8.51
C PHE A 76 5.79 -10.85 9.58
N LYS A 77 7.09 -10.59 9.63
CA LYS A 77 7.64 -9.58 10.56
C LYS A 77 7.49 -8.22 9.92
N ARG A 78 6.71 -7.32 10.51
CA ARG A 78 6.45 -5.97 9.95
C ARG A 78 7.74 -5.22 9.56
N SER A 79 8.82 -5.37 10.33
CA SER A 79 10.12 -4.74 10.07
C SER A 79 10.82 -5.20 8.79
N ASP A 80 10.43 -6.34 8.23
CA ASP A 80 11.06 -6.92 7.04
C ASP A 80 10.48 -6.33 5.75
N TYR A 81 9.47 -5.46 5.85
CA TYR A 81 8.67 -5.03 4.71
C TYR A 81 8.52 -3.51 4.65
N ASP A 82 8.44 -2.97 3.45
CA ASP A 82 8.12 -1.57 3.21
C ASP A 82 6.60 -1.29 3.35
N THR A 83 6.19 -0.08 3.03
CA THR A 83 4.77 0.31 3.11
C THR A 83 3.91 -0.43 2.09
N GLU A 84 4.35 -0.53 0.83
CA GLU A 84 3.56 -1.12 -0.27
C GLU A 84 3.37 -2.63 -0.04
N GLU A 85 4.41 -3.33 0.41
CA GLU A 85 4.37 -4.74 0.79
C GLU A 85 3.44 -4.98 1.99
N CYS A 86 3.48 -4.09 2.98
CA CYS A 86 2.60 -4.20 4.14
C CYS A 86 1.13 -4.00 3.79
N GLU A 87 0.83 -3.09 2.87
CA GLU A 87 -0.53 -2.94 2.32
C GLU A 87 -0.98 -4.24 1.66
N PHE A 88 -0.13 -4.84 0.83
CA PHE A 88 -0.41 -6.12 0.15
C PHE A 88 -0.66 -7.26 1.14
N ILE A 89 0.14 -7.33 2.22
CA ILE A 89 -0.01 -8.35 3.26
C ILE A 89 -1.36 -8.18 3.97
N CYS A 90 -1.69 -6.95 4.38
CA CYS A 90 -2.95 -6.65 5.06
C CYS A 90 -4.16 -7.00 4.19
N ASP A 91 -4.14 -6.63 2.91
CA ASP A 91 -5.21 -6.92 1.95
C ASP A 91 -5.49 -8.42 1.85
N TYR A 92 -4.43 -9.23 1.71
CA TYR A 92 -4.63 -10.67 1.55
C TYR A 92 -5.01 -11.37 2.84
N PHE A 93 -4.52 -10.95 4.00
CA PHE A 93 -5.04 -11.48 5.26
C PHE A 93 -6.49 -11.08 5.49
N PHE A 94 -6.89 -9.87 5.08
CA PHE A 94 -8.28 -9.46 5.14
C PHE A 94 -9.15 -10.36 4.25
N GLN A 95 -8.73 -10.58 2.99
CA GLN A 95 -9.41 -11.49 2.08
C GLN A 95 -9.51 -12.93 2.64
N LEU A 96 -8.43 -13.47 3.19
CA LEU A 96 -8.45 -14.78 3.85
C LEU A 96 -9.43 -14.82 5.03
N SER A 97 -9.47 -13.76 5.83
CA SER A 97 -10.40 -13.65 6.97
C SER A 97 -11.86 -13.59 6.53
N GLU A 98 -12.16 -12.94 5.41
CA GLU A 98 -13.51 -12.91 4.82
C GLU A 98 -13.92 -14.28 4.27
N ILE A 99 -13.00 -14.99 3.59
CA ILE A 99 -13.26 -16.34 3.08
C ILE A 99 -13.66 -17.29 4.21
N VAL A 100 -13.02 -17.20 5.38
CA VAL A 100 -13.35 -18.04 6.54
C VAL A 100 -14.30 -17.38 7.55
N SER A 101 -14.89 -16.23 7.19
CA SER A 101 -15.86 -15.47 8.00
C SER A 101 -15.39 -15.19 9.44
N VAL A 102 -14.14 -14.73 9.60
CA VAL A 102 -13.53 -14.35 10.88
C VAL A 102 -13.30 -12.83 10.92
N ASP A 103 -13.72 -12.17 12.01
CA ASP A 103 -13.34 -10.77 12.25
C ASP A 103 -11.87 -10.66 12.69
N PHE A 104 -11.08 -10.03 11.83
CA PHE A 104 -9.62 -9.95 11.93
C PHE A 104 -9.05 -8.53 11.81
N LYS A 105 -9.91 -7.50 11.78
CA LYS A 105 -9.48 -6.11 11.53
C LYS A 105 -8.53 -5.59 12.60
N ASP A 106 -8.85 -5.81 13.87
CA ASP A 106 -8.02 -5.36 14.99
C ASP A 106 -6.66 -6.06 15.02
N ASN A 107 -6.60 -7.32 14.60
CA ASN A 107 -5.37 -8.09 14.49
C ASN A 107 -4.44 -7.50 13.41
N LEU A 108 -5.00 -7.11 12.26
CA LEU A 108 -4.24 -6.46 11.19
C LEU A 108 -3.77 -5.06 11.59
N ASN A 109 -4.64 -4.26 12.21
CA ASN A 109 -4.26 -2.95 12.73
C ASN A 109 -3.11 -3.07 13.74
N GLY A 110 -3.21 -4.03 14.67
CA GLY A 110 -2.16 -4.27 15.66
C GLY A 110 -0.85 -4.78 15.06
N TRP A 111 -0.89 -5.53 13.95
CA TRP A 111 0.31 -5.96 13.23
C TRP A 111 0.97 -4.82 12.46
N LEU A 112 0.17 -3.99 11.79
CA LEU A 112 0.65 -2.90 10.94
C LEU A 112 1.23 -1.73 11.76
N TYR A 113 0.57 -1.38 12.86
CA TYR A 113 0.87 -0.17 13.65
C TYR A 113 1.40 -0.46 15.07
N GLY A 114 1.35 -1.71 15.53
CA GLY A 114 1.65 -2.05 16.93
C GLY A 114 0.47 -1.82 17.88
N ARG A 115 0.70 -1.98 19.19
CA ARG A 115 -0.33 -1.83 20.25
C ARG A 115 -0.48 -0.39 20.78
N ILE A 116 0.22 0.58 20.21
CA ILE A 116 0.26 1.97 20.70
C ILE A 116 -0.18 2.92 19.58
N LEU A 117 -1.17 3.76 19.92
CA LEU A 117 -1.87 4.83 19.18
C LEU A 117 -3.05 4.43 18.25
N SER A 118 -4.25 4.64 18.80
CA SER A 118 -5.45 5.37 18.32
C SER A 118 -5.71 5.69 16.84
N THR A 119 -5.03 5.11 15.86
CA THR A 119 -5.21 5.43 14.46
C THR A 119 -6.13 4.41 13.79
N LEU A 120 -7.43 4.73 13.81
CA LEU A 120 -8.48 4.10 13.02
C LEU A 120 -8.28 4.43 11.52
N LEU A 121 -7.20 3.94 10.91
CA LEU A 121 -7.06 3.91 9.46
C LEU A 121 -7.83 2.69 8.95
N ARG A 122 -9.08 2.98 8.56
CA ARG A 122 -10.06 2.06 7.99
C ARG A 122 -9.45 1.21 6.87
N ILE A 123 -9.31 -0.09 7.12
CA ILE A 123 -9.17 -1.15 6.09
C ILE A 123 -10.25 -1.00 4.99
N THR A 124 -11.38 -0.35 5.29
CA THR A 124 -12.46 -0.07 4.33
C THR A 124 -12.18 1.09 3.36
N ALA A 125 -11.13 1.91 3.53
CA ALA A 125 -10.76 2.94 2.56
C ALA A 125 -10.25 2.32 1.24
N PHE A 126 -9.72 1.09 1.31
CA PHE A 126 -9.12 0.38 0.18
C PHE A 126 -10.13 -0.46 -0.62
N ILE A 127 -11.32 -0.75 -0.04
CA ILE A 127 -12.33 -1.66 -0.63
C ILE A 127 -13.37 -0.91 -1.49
N LYS A 128 -13.31 0.43 -1.54
CA LYS A 128 -14.11 1.26 -2.46
C LYS A 128 -13.29 2.43 -2.99
N ARG A 129 -12.29 2.18 -3.84
CA ARG A 129 -11.79 3.24 -4.74
C ARG A 129 -12.74 3.32 -5.93
N ASP A 130 -13.85 4.01 -5.70
CA ASP A 130 -14.62 4.60 -6.79
C ASP A 130 -13.73 5.71 -7.37
N ASP A 131 -13.43 5.63 -8.67
CA ASP A 131 -12.43 6.41 -9.43
C ASP A 131 -12.76 7.92 -9.58
N ARG A 132 -13.33 8.58 -8.56
CA ARG A 132 -13.57 10.02 -8.62
C ARG A 132 -12.29 10.81 -8.39
N ILE A 133 -11.57 11.02 -9.48
CA ILE A 133 -10.60 12.12 -9.60
C ILE A 133 -11.39 13.44 -9.54
N ILE A 134 -11.18 14.22 -8.49
CA ILE A 134 -11.77 15.57 -8.33
C ILE A 134 -11.00 16.58 -9.15
N GLU A 135 -9.68 16.46 -9.16
CA GLU A 135 -8.77 17.36 -9.86
C GLU A 135 -7.49 16.60 -10.23
N THR A 136 -6.88 16.98 -11.35
CA THR A 136 -5.56 16.49 -11.74
C THR A 136 -4.61 17.67 -11.80
N LEU A 137 -3.55 17.64 -10.99
CA LEU A 137 -2.40 18.51 -11.15
C LEU A 137 -1.40 17.81 -12.08
N SER A 138 -0.75 18.55 -12.97
CA SER A 138 0.20 18.00 -13.91
C SER A 138 1.39 18.94 -14.10
N GLN A 139 2.58 18.38 -14.17
CA GLN A 139 3.80 19.08 -14.60
C GLN A 139 4.68 18.13 -15.42
N ASN A 140 5.51 18.70 -16.29
CA ASN A 140 6.47 17.90 -17.04
C ASN A 140 7.75 17.68 -16.23
N CYS A 141 8.31 16.47 -16.31
CA CYS A 141 9.65 16.22 -15.82
C CYS A 141 10.66 17.17 -16.49
N THR A 142 11.51 17.82 -15.70
CA THR A 142 12.49 18.79 -16.21
C THR A 142 13.55 18.20 -17.14
N LYS A 143 13.69 16.87 -17.20
CA LYS A 143 14.68 16.18 -18.04
C LYS A 143 14.08 15.41 -19.20
N CYS A 144 13.16 14.47 -18.93
CA CYS A 144 12.61 13.60 -19.97
C CYS A 144 11.23 14.05 -20.50
N HIS A 145 10.67 15.13 -19.94
CA HIS A 145 9.35 15.66 -20.29
C HIS A 145 8.17 14.68 -20.09
N THR A 146 8.37 13.53 -19.46
CA THR A 146 7.27 12.67 -19.00
C THR A 146 6.34 13.48 -18.11
N GLU A 147 5.04 13.34 -18.34
CA GLU A 147 4.00 14.01 -17.57
C GLU A 147 3.88 13.39 -16.17
N LEU A 148 4.06 14.21 -15.13
CA LEU A 148 4.03 13.85 -13.73
C LEU A 148 2.68 14.31 -13.15
N LYS A 149 1.80 13.36 -12.81
CA LYS A 149 0.41 13.67 -12.44
C LYS A 149 0.10 13.42 -10.97
N THR A 150 -0.64 14.34 -10.38
CA THR A 150 -1.26 14.19 -9.07
C THR A 150 -2.77 14.15 -9.25
N TYR A 151 -3.39 13.01 -9.00
CA TYR A 151 -4.84 12.88 -9.00
C TYR A 151 -5.36 13.11 -7.59
N ILE A 152 -6.06 14.23 -7.38
CA ILE A 152 -6.71 14.55 -6.10
C ILE A 152 -8.01 13.76 -6.03
N ILE A 153 -8.10 12.88 -5.04
CA ILE A 153 -9.26 11.99 -4.81
C ILE A 153 -10.23 12.63 -3.82
N LYS A 154 -9.70 13.42 -2.88
CA LYS A 154 -10.51 14.08 -1.85
C LYS A 154 -9.96 15.44 -1.48
N LYS A 155 -10.87 16.42 -1.37
CA LYS A 155 -10.59 17.73 -0.78
C LYS A 155 -11.29 17.89 0.56
N GLU A 156 -10.70 18.66 1.46
CA GLU A 156 -11.28 19.07 2.73
C GLU A 156 -10.83 20.48 3.06
N GLU A 157 -11.79 21.37 3.31
CA GLU A 157 -11.51 22.77 3.62
C GLU A 157 -10.74 22.90 4.94
N GLY A 158 -9.79 23.83 4.96
CA GLY A 158 -9.00 24.14 6.14
C GLY A 158 -7.71 23.33 6.27
N ILE A 159 -7.44 22.39 5.34
CA ILE A 159 -6.12 21.77 5.22
C ILE A 159 -5.18 22.77 4.54
N PRO A 160 -4.13 23.25 5.21
CA PRO A 160 -3.17 24.17 4.59
C PRO A 160 -2.26 23.43 3.59
N ASP A 161 -1.60 24.21 2.74
CA ASP A 161 -0.56 23.71 1.84
C ASP A 161 0.73 23.47 2.65
N TYR A 162 0.94 22.22 3.08
CA TYR A 162 1.91 21.89 4.12
C TYR A 162 3.36 21.88 3.66
N SER A 163 3.66 21.46 2.43
CA SER A 163 5.03 21.16 2.04
C SER A 163 5.32 21.41 0.57
N TRP A 164 6.57 21.77 0.29
CA TRP A 164 7.18 21.52 -1.01
C TRP A 164 7.61 20.05 -1.09
N GLU A 165 7.36 19.38 -2.21
CA GLU A 165 7.68 17.97 -2.39
C GLU A 165 8.79 17.81 -3.41
N ILE A 166 9.89 17.18 -3.00
CA ILE A 166 10.89 16.66 -3.93
C ILE A 166 10.43 15.29 -4.37
N ILE A 167 10.19 15.17 -5.67
CA ILE A 167 9.72 13.95 -6.31
C ILE A 167 10.76 13.40 -7.29
N GLN A 168 10.76 12.09 -7.52
CA GLN A 168 11.61 11.44 -8.50
C GLN A 168 10.75 10.89 -9.64
N CYS A 169 11.07 11.30 -10.88
CA CYS A 169 10.43 10.76 -12.07
C CYS A 169 10.76 9.27 -12.22
N ILE A 170 9.74 8.43 -12.36
CA ILE A 170 9.91 6.97 -12.51
C ILE A 170 10.59 6.64 -13.85
N ASN A 171 10.35 7.45 -14.90
CA ASN A 171 10.89 7.18 -16.24
C ASN A 171 12.39 7.47 -16.38
N CYS A 172 12.92 8.52 -15.76
CA CYS A 172 14.32 8.93 -15.95
C CYS A 172 15.11 9.18 -14.66
N ASN A 173 14.51 8.90 -13.51
CA ASN A 173 15.05 9.12 -12.17
C ASN A 173 15.40 10.58 -11.83
N GLU A 174 15.04 11.54 -12.68
CA GLU A 174 15.27 12.96 -12.43
C GLU A 174 14.41 13.46 -11.26
N TYR A 175 15.03 14.24 -10.38
CA TYR A 175 14.34 14.90 -9.29
C TYR A 175 13.62 16.17 -9.76
N ASN A 176 12.41 16.41 -9.27
CA ASN A 176 11.60 17.59 -9.56
C ASN A 176 11.04 18.14 -8.24
N LEU A 177 10.60 19.40 -8.24
CA LEU A 177 9.90 20.01 -7.11
C LEU A 177 8.43 20.19 -7.49
N LEU A 178 7.52 19.93 -6.57
CA LEU A 178 6.09 20.24 -6.73
C LEU A 178 5.45 20.69 -5.41
N SER A 179 4.22 21.18 -5.52
CA SER A 179 3.35 21.48 -4.38
C SER A 179 1.94 21.03 -4.74
N THR A 180 1.25 20.33 -3.84
CA THR A 180 -0.13 19.88 -4.09
C THR A 180 -1.17 20.97 -3.82
N GLY A 181 -0.78 22.04 -3.13
CA GLY A 181 -1.66 23.15 -2.76
C GLY A 181 -2.52 22.84 -1.54
N ALA A 182 -3.34 23.81 -1.15
CA ALA A 182 -4.24 23.70 0.00
C ALA A 182 -5.45 22.81 -0.28
N ASN A 183 -6.11 22.37 0.79
CA ASN A 183 -7.34 21.59 0.82
C ASN A 183 -7.22 20.17 0.24
N VAL A 184 -6.01 19.65 0.03
CA VAL A 184 -5.80 18.27 -0.45
C VAL A 184 -5.77 17.30 0.72
N LYS A 185 -6.77 16.43 0.82
CA LYS A 185 -6.85 15.39 1.87
C LYS A 185 -6.31 14.04 1.41
N GLU A 186 -6.53 13.70 0.15
CA GLU A 186 -6.13 12.42 -0.42
C GLU A 186 -5.77 12.60 -1.90
N ALA A 187 -4.61 12.08 -2.29
CA ALA A 187 -4.12 12.11 -3.66
C ALA A 187 -3.39 10.81 -4.03
N ARG A 188 -3.36 10.50 -5.32
CA ARG A 188 -2.53 9.43 -5.91
C ARG A 188 -1.62 10.02 -6.99
N PHE A 189 -0.48 9.38 -7.24
CA PHE A 189 0.57 9.92 -8.09
C PHE A 189 0.82 9.01 -9.30
N GLU A 190 1.15 9.59 -10.44
CA GLU A 190 1.52 8.86 -11.65
C GLU A 190 2.84 9.37 -12.21
N ASN A 191 3.71 8.44 -12.63
CA ASN A 191 5.03 8.68 -13.22
C ASN A 191 6.07 9.35 -12.29
N TYR A 192 5.78 9.45 -10.99
CA TYR A 192 6.75 9.85 -9.97
C TYR A 192 6.49 9.20 -8.62
N LYS A 193 7.51 9.24 -7.75
CA LYS A 193 7.40 8.97 -6.31
C LYS A 193 7.89 10.16 -5.49
N ILE A 194 7.31 10.39 -4.31
CA ILE A 194 7.79 11.41 -3.36
C ILE A 194 9.06 10.89 -2.69
N VAL A 195 10.09 11.74 -2.62
CA VAL A 195 11.41 11.41 -2.05
C VAL A 195 11.61 12.15 -0.75
N GLU A 196 11.19 13.41 -0.68
CA GLU A 196 11.38 14.28 0.48
C GLU A 196 10.26 15.32 0.53
N GLN A 197 9.73 15.60 1.72
CA GLN A 197 8.75 16.66 1.96
C GLN A 197 9.41 17.75 2.81
N LEU A 198 9.31 18.99 2.35
CA LEU A 198 9.90 20.17 2.98
C LEU A 198 8.77 21.06 3.51
N PRO A 199 8.48 21.05 4.82
CA PRO A 199 7.38 21.82 5.39
C PRO A 199 7.50 23.31 5.07
N LYS A 200 6.45 23.95 4.55
CA LYS A 200 6.46 25.39 4.22
C LYS A 200 6.58 26.29 5.44
N ALA A 201 6.31 25.76 6.64
CA ALA A 201 6.57 26.43 7.90
C ALA A 201 8.08 26.59 8.19
N GLU A 202 8.93 25.74 7.59
CA GLU A 202 10.37 25.69 7.83
C GLU A 202 11.18 26.07 6.59
N PHE A 203 10.64 25.84 5.40
CA PHE A 203 11.34 26.02 4.12
C PHE A 203 10.60 27.00 3.20
N THR A 204 11.32 28.04 2.81
CA THR A 204 10.95 28.91 1.68
C THR A 204 11.08 28.16 0.35
N MET A 205 10.49 28.70 -0.71
CA MET A 205 10.60 28.13 -2.05
C MET A 205 12.07 28.09 -2.50
N GLU A 206 12.84 29.14 -2.25
CA GLU A 206 14.26 29.22 -2.60
C GLU A 206 15.10 28.15 -1.88
N GLN A 207 14.78 27.88 -0.61
CA GLN A 207 15.44 26.82 0.15
C GLN A 207 15.08 25.43 -0.36
N ALA A 208 13.82 25.21 -0.78
CA ALA A 208 13.39 23.97 -1.38
C ALA A 208 14.07 23.71 -2.74
N GLU A 209 14.21 24.76 -3.57
CA GLU A 209 14.97 24.68 -4.82
C GLU A 209 16.46 24.39 -4.58
N LEU A 210 17.06 25.01 -3.57
CA LEU A 210 18.44 24.72 -3.18
C LEU A 210 18.59 23.26 -2.76
N ARG A 211 17.66 22.73 -1.97
CA ARG A 211 17.65 21.32 -1.56
C ARG A 211 17.49 20.37 -2.76
N LEU A 212 16.63 20.72 -3.72
CA LEU A 212 16.51 19.99 -4.97
C LEU A 212 17.86 19.93 -5.72
N LYS A 213 18.55 21.07 -5.86
CA LYS A 213 19.88 21.12 -6.52
C LYS A 213 20.90 20.24 -5.80
N GLN A 214 20.91 20.26 -4.47
CA GLN A 214 21.80 19.40 -3.67
C GLN A 214 21.50 17.92 -3.90
N ILE A 215 20.24 17.50 -3.85
CA ILE A 215 19.86 16.10 -4.11
C ILE A 215 20.28 15.67 -5.52
N LYS A 216 20.04 16.50 -6.53
CA LYS A 216 20.49 16.24 -7.90
C LYS A 216 22.00 16.08 -7.97
N TYR A 217 22.77 16.88 -7.23
CA TYR A 217 24.23 16.78 -7.23
C TYR A 217 24.74 15.50 -6.54
N PHE A 218 24.23 15.19 -5.34
CA PHE A 218 24.74 14.10 -4.52
C PHE A 218 24.22 12.71 -4.90
N ARG A 219 23.06 12.62 -5.60
CA ARG A 219 22.42 11.35 -5.95
C ARG A 219 22.41 11.05 -7.46
N ASN A 220 22.98 11.89 -8.31
CA ASN A 220 23.21 11.59 -9.74
C ASN A 220 24.53 10.82 -9.99
N ILE A 221 24.99 10.01 -9.04
CA ILE A 221 26.12 9.08 -9.23
C ILE A 221 25.57 7.73 -9.66
#